data_AF-A0A6C0IG25-F1
#
_entry.id   AF-A0A6C0IG25-F1
#
_cell.length_a   1.000
_cell.length_b   1.000
_cell.length_c   1.000
_cell.angle_alpha   90.00
_cell.angle_beta   90.00
_cell.angle_gamma   90.00
#
_symmetry.space_group_name_H-M   'P 1'
#
loop_
_entity.id
_entity.type
_entity.pdbx_description
1 polymer ?
#
loop_
_entity_poly.entity_id
_entity_poly.type
_entity_poly.pdbx_seq_one_letter_code
_entity_poly.pdbx_strand_id
1 'polypeptide(L)'
;MDTRFWGPSGWKLLHLICASYEYSAESAISYARFFETIPYILPCKYCRASLTDYYRQHPYSIGGLITNGRNDMNPSLDLPKWMYTIHGCVNAKLKKQGLQRGSVVPSPPFAQVKKTYNDLRKCPWDEQLALLWDFLFAVAYHHPTEKALFTKPMPECPKDVHRCTDPCEKNKWNVLPLKDRVEWFRRFWFFLPAVLPAEMATNWLNQQKKNPPTLSTRQSSLAWLWRMRCGLDVHFKDPYTTICKKIATYSSDCGTKKTGITCRKHKSHRSKHTKKRRHTL
;
A
#
# COMPACT_ATOMS: atom_id res chain seq x y z
N MET A 1 -2.13 -3.55 9.46
CA MET A 1 -2.47 -4.84 8.81
C MET A 1 -1.19 -5.61 8.54
N ASP A 2 -1.22 -6.95 8.57
CA ASP A 2 -0.02 -7.80 8.41
C ASP A 2 0.69 -7.54 7.06
N THR A 3 1.93 -7.08 7.13
CA THR A 3 2.73 -6.74 5.94
C THR A 3 3.00 -7.92 5.01
N ARG A 4 2.90 -9.16 5.49
CA ARG A 4 3.12 -10.36 4.64
C ARG A 4 1.97 -10.64 3.68
N PHE A 5 0.78 -10.14 3.98
CA PHE A 5 -0.39 -10.28 3.12
C PHE A 5 -0.37 -9.23 2.00
N TRP A 6 -0.33 -7.94 2.37
CA TRP A 6 -0.46 -6.86 1.38
C TRP A 6 0.86 -6.40 0.76
N GLY A 7 1.99 -6.62 1.45
CA GLY A 7 3.30 -6.10 1.04
C GLY A 7 3.75 -6.59 -0.34
N PRO A 8 3.75 -7.92 -0.61
CA PRO A 8 4.11 -8.44 -1.92
C PRO A 8 3.22 -7.89 -3.05
N SER A 9 1.90 -7.83 -2.84
CA SER A 9 0.95 -7.28 -3.81
C SER A 9 1.18 -5.77 -4.05
N GLY A 10 1.45 -5.00 -2.99
CA GLY A 10 1.76 -3.58 -3.09
C GLY A 10 3.04 -3.30 -3.87
N TRP A 11 4.10 -4.09 -3.65
CA TRP A 11 5.31 -3.98 -4.47
C TRP A 11 5.06 -4.35 -5.93
N LYS A 12 4.26 -5.39 -6.21
CA LYS A 12 3.87 -5.72 -7.59
C LYS A 12 3.16 -4.56 -8.29
N LEU A 13 2.22 -3.91 -7.60
CA LEU A 13 1.55 -2.70 -8.11
C LEU A 13 2.56 -1.59 -8.43
N LEU A 14 3.38 -1.22 -7.45
CA LEU A 14 4.27 -0.07 -7.58
C LEU A 14 5.33 -0.28 -8.68
N HIS A 15 5.94 -1.47 -8.74
CA HIS A 15 6.91 -1.79 -9.79
C HIS A 15 6.26 -1.89 -11.17
N LEU A 16 5.03 -2.41 -11.28
CA LEU A 16 4.31 -2.44 -12.56
C LEU A 16 3.97 -1.04 -13.05
N ILE A 17 3.51 -0.15 -12.16
CA ILE A 17 3.26 1.27 -12.46
C ILE A 17 4.55 1.92 -12.96
N CYS A 18 5.66 1.78 -12.22
CA CYS A 18 6.94 2.35 -12.61
C CYS A 18 7.45 1.80 -13.96
N ALA A 19 7.26 0.51 -14.21
CA ALA A 19 7.66 -0.12 -15.46
C ALA A 19 6.81 0.32 -16.65
N SER A 20 5.58 0.78 -16.42
CA SER A 20 4.63 1.21 -17.46
C SER A 20 4.61 2.73 -17.68
N TYR A 21 5.48 3.46 -16.99
CA TYR A 21 5.55 4.91 -17.10
C TYR A 21 6.18 5.34 -18.42
N GLU A 22 5.44 6.17 -19.16
CA GLU A 22 5.90 6.88 -20.34
C GLU A 22 5.71 8.38 -20.10
N TYR A 23 6.77 9.15 -20.32
CA TYR A 23 6.78 10.57 -19.97
C TYR A 23 5.90 11.39 -20.93
N SER A 24 4.93 12.11 -20.37
CA SER A 24 4.21 13.23 -20.97
C SER A 24 3.99 14.29 -19.87
N ALA A 25 3.58 15.51 -20.22
CA ALA A 25 3.28 16.54 -19.23
C ALA A 25 2.16 16.09 -18.26
N GLU A 26 1.12 15.45 -18.80
CA GLU A 26 -0.03 14.93 -18.06
C GLU A 26 0.34 13.71 -17.21
N SER A 27 1.14 12.79 -17.75
CA SER A 27 1.57 11.61 -17.01
C SER A 27 2.53 11.99 -15.89
N ALA A 28 3.40 12.97 -16.09
CA ALA A 28 4.31 13.49 -15.06
C ALA A 28 3.55 14.04 -13.85
N ILE A 29 2.46 14.78 -14.06
CA ILE A 29 1.61 15.27 -12.96
C ILE A 29 0.89 14.10 -12.27
N SER A 30 0.29 13.20 -13.06
CA SER A 30 -0.55 12.11 -12.53
C SER A 30 0.26 11.12 -11.70
N TYR A 31 1.45 10.74 -12.17
CA TYR A 31 2.37 9.84 -11.47
C TYR A 31 2.90 10.49 -10.19
N ALA A 32 3.32 11.77 -10.25
CA ALA A 32 3.78 12.48 -9.06
C ALA A 32 2.68 12.56 -7.99
N ARG A 33 1.45 12.92 -8.39
CA ARG A 33 0.30 12.97 -7.49
C ARG A 33 -0.09 11.61 -6.94
N PHE A 34 0.03 10.53 -7.71
CA PHE A 34 -0.17 9.18 -7.21
C PHE A 34 0.89 8.79 -6.18
N PHE A 35 2.18 8.92 -6.49
CA PHE A 35 3.26 8.56 -5.57
C PHE A 35 3.18 9.35 -4.27
N GLU A 36 2.82 10.63 -4.34
CA GLU A 36 2.56 11.47 -3.17
C GLU A 36 1.62 10.82 -2.15
N THR A 37 0.62 10.06 -2.62
CA THR A 37 -0.37 9.43 -1.73
C THR A 37 0.15 8.19 -1.00
N ILE A 38 1.15 7.49 -1.54
CA ILE A 38 1.55 6.16 -1.06
C ILE A 38 1.96 6.17 0.42
N PRO A 39 2.83 7.08 0.90
CA PRO A 39 3.18 7.16 2.31
C PRO A 39 2.00 7.41 3.25
N TYR A 40 0.85 7.89 2.76
CA TYR A 40 -0.33 8.19 3.59
C TYR A 40 -1.30 7.02 3.68
N ILE A 41 -1.37 6.16 2.66
CA ILE A 41 -2.36 5.10 2.55
C ILE A 41 -1.87 3.73 2.99
N LEU A 42 -0.56 3.53 3.21
CA LEU A 42 -0.05 2.21 3.58
C LEU A 42 -0.74 1.69 4.86
N PRO A 43 -1.25 0.44 4.86
CA PRO A 43 -1.92 -0.19 6.00
C PRO A 43 -1.03 -0.51 7.23
N CYS A 44 -0.02 0.30 7.49
CA CYS A 44 1.01 0.09 8.50
C CYS A 44 1.67 1.42 8.87
N LYS A 45 1.50 1.90 10.12
CA LYS A 45 2.07 3.18 10.58
C LYS A 45 3.60 3.25 10.47
N TYR A 46 4.29 2.16 10.80
CA TYR A 46 5.75 2.06 10.67
C TYR A 46 6.25 2.11 9.23
N CYS A 47 5.42 1.63 8.30
CA CYS A 47 5.72 1.59 6.87
C CYS A 47 5.51 2.98 6.27
N ARG A 48 4.43 3.68 6.66
CA ARG A 48 4.19 5.10 6.32
C ARG A 48 5.38 5.96 6.74
N ALA A 49 5.77 5.88 8.01
CA ALA A 49 6.89 6.66 8.57
C ALA A 49 8.19 6.47 7.78
N SER A 50 8.60 5.23 7.53
CA SER A 50 9.85 4.98 6.80
C SER A 50 9.77 5.33 5.32
N LEU A 51 8.62 5.12 4.67
CA LEU A 51 8.49 5.51 3.27
C LEU A 51 8.56 7.02 3.09
N THR A 52 8.00 7.81 4.03
CA THR A 52 8.17 9.27 4.06
C THR A 52 9.66 9.65 4.08
N ASP A 53 10.47 9.01 4.91
CA ASP A 53 11.91 9.30 4.99
C ASP A 53 12.65 8.86 3.71
N TYR A 54 12.28 7.73 3.11
CA TYR A 54 12.91 7.26 1.87
C TYR A 54 12.56 8.15 0.66
N TYR A 55 11.36 8.71 0.61
CA TYR A 55 11.00 9.69 -0.44
C TYR A 55 11.75 11.01 -0.28
N ARG A 56 12.15 11.39 0.93
CA ARG A 56 13.04 12.54 1.17
C ARG A 56 14.46 12.28 0.70
N GLN A 57 14.97 11.08 0.98
CA GLN A 57 16.32 10.66 0.58
C GLN A 57 16.42 10.43 -0.94
N HIS A 58 15.33 9.99 -1.57
CA HIS A 58 15.25 9.71 -3.00
C HIS A 58 14.01 10.39 -3.60
N PRO A 59 14.05 11.70 -3.84
CA PRO A 59 12.92 12.42 -4.40
C PRO A 59 12.63 11.98 -5.84
N TYR A 60 11.34 11.90 -6.20
CA TYR A 60 10.89 11.54 -7.54
C TYR A 60 10.47 12.75 -8.39
N SER A 61 10.21 13.90 -7.76
CA SER A 61 9.71 15.14 -8.40
C SER A 61 10.80 16.20 -8.56
N ILE A 62 10.59 17.12 -9.51
CA ILE A 62 11.44 18.31 -9.70
C ILE A 62 11.35 19.20 -8.45
N GLY A 63 12.51 19.61 -7.90
CA GLY A 63 12.57 20.48 -6.70
C GLY A 63 12.53 19.76 -5.35
N GLY A 64 12.57 18.43 -5.33
CA GLY A 64 12.51 17.65 -4.09
C GLY A 64 11.07 17.39 -3.62
N LEU A 65 10.89 17.15 -2.31
CA LEU A 65 9.56 17.19 -1.69
C LEU A 65 8.88 18.51 -2.05
N ILE A 66 7.57 18.47 -2.32
CA ILE A 66 6.76 19.62 -2.73
C ILE A 66 6.99 20.81 -1.81
N THR A 67 7.92 21.65 -2.21
CA THR A 67 8.09 23.01 -1.75
C THR A 67 7.87 23.83 -3.01
N ASN A 68 6.91 24.76 -2.96
CA ASN A 68 6.67 25.75 -4.02
C ASN A 68 5.84 25.32 -5.25
N GLY A 69 4.90 24.38 -5.11
CA GLY A 69 3.72 24.31 -5.98
C GLY A 69 3.88 23.66 -7.36
N ARG A 70 5.08 23.25 -7.79
CA ARG A 70 5.26 22.32 -8.92
C ARG A 70 5.37 20.89 -8.39
N ASN A 71 4.59 19.97 -8.96
CA ASN A 71 4.52 18.59 -8.51
C ASN A 71 4.50 17.63 -9.69
N ASP A 72 5.60 17.64 -10.45
CA ASP A 72 5.73 16.85 -11.66
C ASP A 72 6.91 15.90 -11.47
N MET A 73 6.82 14.70 -12.07
CA MET A 73 7.93 13.75 -12.12
C MET A 73 9.18 14.42 -12.71
N ASN A 74 10.34 14.13 -12.12
CA ASN A 74 11.61 14.52 -12.72
C ASN A 74 11.78 13.81 -14.09
N PRO A 75 11.87 14.54 -15.22
CA PRO A 75 11.94 13.95 -16.56
C PRO A 75 13.19 13.08 -16.78
N SER A 76 14.26 13.30 -16.01
CA SER A 76 15.49 12.52 -16.10
C SER A 76 15.52 11.30 -15.18
N LEU A 77 14.44 11.03 -14.44
CA LEU A 77 14.39 9.93 -13.48
C LEU A 77 14.14 8.58 -14.18
N ASP A 78 15.06 7.63 -14.00
CA ASP A 78 14.77 6.21 -14.26
C ASP A 78 13.82 5.69 -13.17
N LEU A 79 12.51 5.77 -13.44
CA LEU A 79 11.48 5.46 -12.48
C LEU A 79 11.49 3.98 -12.01
N PRO A 80 11.67 2.97 -12.88
CA PRO A 80 11.92 1.59 -12.45
C PRO A 80 13.12 1.46 -11.51
N LYS A 81 14.24 2.12 -11.81
CA LYS A 81 15.43 2.09 -10.96
C LYS A 81 15.18 2.78 -9.62
N TRP A 82 14.46 3.89 -9.61
CA TRP A 82 14.06 4.58 -8.39
C TRP A 82 13.22 3.68 -7.47
N MET A 83 12.20 3.00 -8.00
CA MET A 83 11.37 2.08 -7.22
C MET A 83 12.18 0.89 -6.69
N TYR A 84 13.12 0.38 -7.48
CA TYR A 84 14.09 -0.64 -7.02
C TYR A 84 14.92 -0.14 -5.83
N THR A 85 15.44 1.09 -5.88
CA THR A 85 16.20 1.70 -4.78
C THR A 85 15.36 1.84 -3.52
N ILE A 86 14.13 2.37 -3.63
CA ILE A 86 13.19 2.47 -2.49
C ILE A 86 12.89 1.10 -1.87
N HIS A 87 12.64 0.07 -2.70
CA HIS A 87 12.44 -1.30 -2.23
C HIS A 87 13.69 -1.85 -1.52
N GLY A 88 14.89 -1.53 -2.03
CA GLY A 88 16.17 -1.83 -1.39
C GLY A 88 16.31 -1.25 0.01
N CYS A 89 15.93 0.01 0.22
CA CYS A 89 15.93 0.65 1.55
C CYS A 89 15.00 -0.06 2.54
N VAL A 90 13.83 -0.52 2.08
CA VAL A 90 12.91 -1.32 2.90
C VAL A 90 13.52 -2.68 3.23
N ASN A 91 14.12 -3.37 2.26
CA ASN A 91 14.77 -4.67 2.48
C ASN A 91 15.92 -4.56 3.48
N ALA A 92 16.78 -3.56 3.34
CA ALA A 92 17.87 -3.29 4.27
C ALA A 92 17.35 -3.06 5.71
N LYS A 93 16.27 -2.28 5.86
CA LYS A 93 15.61 -2.09 7.16
C LYS A 93 15.06 -3.41 7.71
N LEU A 94 14.35 -4.21 6.93
CA LEU A 94 13.79 -5.48 7.38
C LEU A 94 14.88 -6.49 7.77
N LYS A 95 16.02 -6.49 7.09
CA LYS A 95 17.21 -7.30 7.44
C LYS A 95 17.76 -6.88 8.80
N LYS A 96 17.98 -5.57 9.01
CA LYS A 96 18.43 -5.00 10.31
C LYS A 96 17.47 -5.35 11.46
N GLN A 97 16.18 -5.46 11.17
CA GLN A 97 15.15 -5.84 12.14
C GLN A 97 15.03 -7.36 12.39
N GLY A 98 15.84 -8.19 11.72
CA GLY A 98 15.75 -9.65 11.84
C GLY A 98 14.43 -10.24 11.33
N LEU A 99 13.74 -9.52 10.43
CA LEU A 99 12.42 -9.86 9.90
C LEU A 99 12.47 -10.62 8.57
N GLN A 100 13.67 -10.82 8.03
CA GLN A 100 13.95 -11.67 6.86
C GLN A 100 14.56 -13.03 7.25
N ARG A 101 14.48 -13.43 8.54
CA ARG A 101 14.97 -14.74 9.01
C ARG A 101 14.37 -15.88 8.16
N GLY A 102 15.23 -16.59 7.43
CA GLY A 102 14.86 -17.69 6.52
C GLY A 102 14.89 -17.37 5.02
N SER A 103 15.02 -16.11 4.61
CA SER A 103 15.27 -15.76 3.21
C SER A 103 16.78 -15.77 2.96
N VAL A 104 17.31 -16.93 2.58
CA VAL A 104 18.72 -17.11 2.17
C VAL A 104 18.98 -16.48 0.79
N VAL A 105 17.91 -16.13 0.08
CA VAL A 105 17.97 -15.60 -1.28
C VAL A 105 18.39 -14.12 -1.25
N PRO A 106 19.49 -13.74 -1.90
CA PRO A 106 19.86 -12.34 -2.03
C PRO A 106 18.78 -11.56 -2.79
N SER A 107 18.69 -10.24 -2.54
CA SER A 107 17.80 -9.40 -3.34
C SER A 107 18.19 -9.50 -4.81
N PRO A 108 17.23 -9.70 -5.74
CA PRO A 108 17.55 -9.85 -7.15
C PRO A 108 18.26 -8.59 -7.68
N PRO A 109 19.20 -8.74 -8.63
CA PRO A 109 19.78 -7.60 -9.33
C PRO A 109 18.71 -6.80 -10.06
N PHE A 110 18.95 -5.49 -10.24
CA PHE A 110 18.01 -4.62 -10.95
C PHE A 110 17.66 -5.12 -12.36
N ALA A 111 18.64 -5.66 -13.10
CA ALA A 111 18.40 -6.20 -14.44
C ALA A 111 17.34 -7.32 -14.45
N GLN A 112 17.37 -8.20 -13.44
CA GLN A 112 16.38 -9.25 -13.29
C GLN A 112 15.00 -8.68 -12.96
N VAL A 113 14.93 -7.71 -12.03
CA VAL A 113 13.66 -7.04 -11.68
C VAL A 113 13.08 -6.33 -12.90
N LYS A 114 13.89 -5.57 -13.64
CA LYS A 114 13.48 -4.90 -14.88
C LYS A 114 12.94 -5.90 -15.89
N LYS A 115 13.62 -7.04 -16.10
CA LYS A 115 13.14 -8.11 -16.97
C LYS A 115 11.79 -8.66 -16.49
N THR A 116 11.63 -8.96 -15.20
CA THR A 116 10.38 -9.49 -14.65
C THR A 116 9.18 -8.58 -14.94
N TYR A 117 9.30 -7.27 -14.72
CA TYR A 117 8.17 -6.35 -14.95
C TYR A 117 7.99 -6.01 -16.43
N ASN A 118 9.04 -6.05 -17.25
CA ASN A 118 8.90 -5.97 -18.71
C ASN A 118 8.16 -7.18 -19.29
N ASP A 119 8.39 -8.38 -18.75
CA ASP A 119 7.67 -9.57 -19.18
C ASP A 119 6.22 -9.54 -18.67
N LEU A 120 5.98 -9.12 -17.42
CA LEU A 120 4.63 -8.95 -16.88
C LEU A 120 3.79 -7.95 -17.68
N ARG A 121 4.38 -6.86 -18.18
CA ARG A 121 3.69 -5.88 -19.05
C ARG A 121 3.16 -6.48 -20.36
N LYS A 122 3.71 -7.61 -20.81
CA LYS A 122 3.27 -8.32 -22.02
C LYS A 122 2.15 -9.31 -21.75
N CYS A 123 1.92 -9.68 -20.50
CA CYS A 123 0.79 -10.53 -20.11
C CYS A 123 -0.53 -9.77 -20.28
N PRO A 124 -1.66 -10.49 -20.45
CA PRO A 124 -2.99 -9.89 -20.42
C PRO A 124 -3.22 -8.98 -19.21
N TRP A 125 -3.97 -7.88 -19.40
CA TRP A 125 -4.16 -6.86 -18.36
C TRP A 125 -4.83 -7.40 -17.09
N ASP A 126 -5.68 -8.42 -17.21
CA ASP A 126 -6.41 -9.06 -16.13
C ASP A 126 -5.49 -9.98 -15.30
N GLU A 127 -4.55 -10.66 -15.94
CA GLU A 127 -3.46 -11.37 -15.24
C GLU A 127 -2.58 -10.41 -14.43
N GLN A 128 -2.25 -9.25 -15.01
CA GLN A 128 -1.51 -8.21 -14.29
C GLN A 128 -2.32 -7.70 -13.08
N LEU A 129 -3.61 -7.40 -13.28
CA LEU A 129 -4.51 -6.88 -12.24
C LEU A 129 -4.75 -7.89 -11.11
N ALA A 130 -4.82 -9.18 -11.41
CA ALA A 130 -5.02 -10.25 -10.44
C ALA A 130 -3.98 -10.22 -9.29
N LEU A 131 -2.78 -9.71 -9.57
CA LEU A 131 -1.68 -9.61 -8.61
C LEU A 131 -1.83 -8.46 -7.59
N LEU A 132 -2.76 -7.54 -7.84
CA LEU A 132 -2.83 -6.24 -7.16
C LEU A 132 -3.94 -6.18 -6.10
N TRP A 133 -4.92 -7.10 -6.18
CA TRP A 133 -6.12 -7.05 -5.35
C TRP A 133 -5.86 -7.09 -3.85
N ASP A 134 -4.92 -7.91 -3.37
CA ASP A 134 -4.64 -8.01 -1.94
C ASP A 134 -4.20 -6.65 -1.35
N PHE A 135 -3.42 -5.86 -2.09
CA PHE A 135 -3.07 -4.50 -1.68
C PHE A 135 -4.24 -3.53 -1.76
N LEU A 136 -5.04 -3.57 -2.84
CA LEU A 136 -6.18 -2.67 -2.96
C LEU A 136 -7.22 -2.91 -1.84
N PHE A 137 -7.51 -4.17 -1.54
CA PHE A 137 -8.39 -4.54 -0.42
C PHE A 137 -7.78 -4.19 0.94
N ALA A 138 -6.47 -4.30 1.08
CA ALA A 138 -5.74 -3.87 2.27
C ALA A 138 -5.92 -2.38 2.55
N VAL A 139 -5.78 -1.55 1.51
CA VAL A 139 -5.97 -0.09 1.59
C VAL A 139 -7.41 0.22 1.95
N ALA A 140 -8.38 -0.34 1.23
CA ALA A 140 -9.81 -0.15 1.52
C ALA A 140 -10.20 -0.58 2.94
N TYR A 141 -9.65 -1.69 3.44
CA TYR A 141 -9.87 -2.16 4.80
C TYR A 141 -9.26 -1.22 5.85
N HIS A 142 -8.10 -0.62 5.54
CA HIS A 142 -7.41 0.33 6.40
C HIS A 142 -7.96 1.78 6.24
N HIS A 143 -9.28 1.90 6.19
CA HIS A 143 -9.97 3.18 5.98
C HIS A 143 -9.71 4.18 7.13
N PRO A 144 -9.55 5.49 6.85
CA PRO A 144 -9.28 6.53 7.86
C PRO A 144 -10.30 6.64 9.00
N THR A 145 -11.58 6.35 8.74
CA THR A 145 -12.66 6.44 9.75
C THR A 145 -12.53 5.43 10.89
N GLU A 146 -11.66 4.44 10.72
CA GLU A 146 -11.37 3.40 11.69
C GLU A 146 -10.43 3.94 12.76
N LYS A 147 -10.97 4.76 13.67
CA LYS A 147 -10.22 5.55 14.65
C LYS A 147 -9.15 4.73 15.39
N ALA A 148 -9.46 3.47 15.73
CA ALA A 148 -8.56 2.54 16.40
C ALA A 148 -7.19 2.39 15.71
N LEU A 149 -7.14 2.49 14.38
CA LEU A 149 -5.90 2.35 13.58
C LEU A 149 -4.92 3.52 13.75
N PHE A 150 -5.40 4.66 14.23
CA PHE A 150 -4.65 5.93 14.29
C PHE A 150 -4.55 6.51 15.71
N THR A 151 -4.83 5.70 16.73
CA THR A 151 -4.92 6.17 18.12
C THR A 151 -3.60 6.51 18.78
N LYS A 152 -2.49 5.87 18.37
CA LYS A 152 -1.18 6.05 19.02
C LYS A 152 -0.16 6.64 18.06
N PRO A 153 0.57 7.70 18.46
CA PRO A 153 1.75 8.17 17.75
C PRO A 153 2.79 7.07 17.55
N MET A 154 3.77 7.35 16.70
CA MET A 154 4.98 6.53 16.61
C MET A 154 5.79 6.61 17.92
N PRO A 155 6.61 5.60 18.25
CA PRO A 155 7.58 5.70 19.34
C PRO A 155 8.43 6.96 19.19
N GLU A 156 8.77 7.62 20.30
CA GLU A 156 9.63 8.82 20.32
C GLU A 156 9.08 10.03 19.54
N CYS A 157 7.75 10.08 19.35
CA CYS A 157 7.08 11.22 18.73
C CYS A 157 7.43 12.55 19.42
N PRO A 158 8.05 13.51 18.70
CA PRO A 158 8.32 14.85 19.24
C PRO A 158 7.04 15.56 19.64
N LYS A 159 7.05 16.37 20.72
CA LYS A 159 5.84 17.07 21.20
C LYS A 159 5.42 18.22 20.28
N ASP A 160 6.39 18.86 19.64
CA ASP A 160 6.23 19.99 18.73
C ASP A 160 5.61 19.61 17.38
N VAL A 161 5.60 18.33 16.99
CA VAL A 161 4.95 17.86 15.76
C VAL A 161 3.47 18.25 15.68
N HIS A 162 2.79 18.39 16.82
CA HIS A 162 1.39 18.79 16.87
C HIS A 162 1.17 20.24 16.41
N ARG A 163 2.20 21.08 16.52
CA ARG A 163 2.22 22.47 16.04
C ARG A 163 2.78 22.59 14.62
N CYS A 164 3.41 21.54 14.09
CA CYS A 164 3.96 21.53 12.75
C CYS A 164 2.87 21.69 11.68
N THR A 165 3.10 22.51 10.66
CA THR A 165 2.18 22.67 9.53
C THR A 165 2.41 21.63 8.44
N ASP A 166 3.57 20.97 8.38
CA ASP A 166 3.91 19.97 7.38
C ASP A 166 3.07 18.67 7.55
N PRO A 167 2.18 18.34 6.60
CA PRO A 167 1.43 17.09 6.62
C PRO A 167 2.32 15.84 6.56
N CYS A 168 3.50 15.92 5.93
CA CYS A 168 4.44 14.80 5.82
C CYS A 168 4.98 14.42 7.20
N GLU A 169 5.40 15.41 8.01
CA GLU A 169 5.82 15.20 9.39
C GLU A 169 4.67 14.63 10.24
N LYS A 170 3.48 15.22 10.14
CA LYS A 170 2.31 14.71 10.87
C LYS A 170 1.97 13.25 10.50
N ASN A 171 2.09 12.89 9.23
CA ASN A 171 1.88 11.51 8.79
C ASN A 171 2.97 10.57 9.30
N LYS A 172 4.25 10.98 9.21
CA LYS A 172 5.39 10.22 9.71
C LYS A 172 5.22 9.83 11.17
N TRP A 173 4.78 10.76 12.00
CA TRP A 173 4.60 10.53 13.43
C TRP A 173 3.23 9.92 13.81
N ASN A 174 2.42 9.58 12.82
CA ASN A 174 1.08 9.04 12.98
C ASN A 174 0.10 9.96 13.74
N VAL A 175 0.27 11.27 13.61
CA VAL A 175 -0.58 12.30 14.25
C VAL A 175 -1.41 13.10 13.26
N LEU A 176 -1.39 12.72 11.97
CA LEU A 176 -2.18 13.38 10.93
C LEU A 176 -3.69 13.37 11.27
N PRO A 177 -4.37 14.54 11.23
CA PRO A 177 -5.81 14.64 11.48
C PRO A 177 -6.66 13.76 10.57
N LEU A 178 -7.86 13.38 11.04
CA LEU A 178 -8.79 12.54 10.29
C LEU A 178 -9.17 13.16 8.93
N LYS A 179 -9.43 14.47 8.89
CA LYS A 179 -9.79 15.21 7.66
C LYS A 179 -8.74 14.96 6.57
N ASP A 180 -7.48 15.20 6.89
CA ASP A 180 -6.37 15.05 5.95
C ASP A 180 -6.18 13.58 5.56
N ARG A 181 -6.31 12.63 6.51
CA ARG A 181 -6.26 11.19 6.18
C ARG A 181 -7.33 10.78 5.18
N VAL A 182 -8.55 11.29 5.32
CA VAL A 182 -9.66 11.04 4.38
C VAL A 182 -9.34 11.64 3.02
N GLU A 183 -8.76 12.84 2.97
CA GLU A 183 -8.34 13.47 1.72
C GLU A 183 -7.29 12.61 0.98
N TRP A 184 -6.21 12.22 1.67
CA TRP A 184 -5.18 11.36 1.08
C TRP A 184 -5.71 10.01 0.61
N PHE A 185 -6.63 9.42 1.38
CA PHE A 185 -7.30 8.18 1.00
C PHE A 185 -8.10 8.34 -0.29
N ARG A 186 -8.88 9.43 -0.44
CA ARG A 186 -9.63 9.71 -1.66
C ARG A 186 -8.72 10.00 -2.85
N ARG A 187 -7.65 10.77 -2.63
CA ARG A 187 -6.64 11.08 -3.67
C ARG A 187 -6.01 9.81 -4.23
N PHE A 188 -5.67 8.84 -3.38
CA PHE A 188 -5.11 7.56 -3.85
C PHE A 188 -6.05 6.88 -4.86
N TRP A 189 -7.32 6.72 -4.52
CA TRP A 189 -8.30 6.10 -5.42
C TRP A 189 -8.59 6.92 -6.67
N PHE A 190 -8.51 8.25 -6.57
CA PHE A 190 -8.69 9.16 -7.70
C PHE A 190 -7.55 9.05 -8.72
N PHE A 191 -6.29 9.02 -8.26
CA PHE A 191 -5.12 8.97 -9.15
C PHE A 191 -4.74 7.56 -9.60
N LEU A 192 -5.16 6.52 -8.88
CA LEU A 192 -4.81 5.13 -9.23
C LEU A 192 -5.08 4.80 -10.71
N PRO A 193 -6.26 5.05 -11.30
CA PRO A 193 -6.54 4.64 -12.69
C PRO A 193 -5.62 5.32 -13.70
N ALA A 194 -5.19 6.56 -13.43
CA ALA A 194 -4.34 7.35 -14.33
C ALA A 194 -2.89 6.84 -14.42
N VAL A 195 -2.48 5.97 -13.49
CA VAL A 195 -1.12 5.42 -13.43
C VAL A 195 -1.07 3.91 -13.71
N LEU A 196 -2.21 3.27 -13.94
CA LEU A 196 -2.26 1.87 -14.36
C LEU A 196 -1.80 1.72 -15.82
N PRO A 197 -1.33 0.52 -16.23
CA PRO A 197 -1.14 0.21 -17.64
C PRO A 197 -2.38 0.54 -18.47
N ALA A 198 -2.21 1.06 -19.69
CA ALA A 198 -3.29 1.69 -20.46
C ALA A 198 -4.57 0.84 -20.62
N GLU A 199 -4.41 -0.45 -20.94
CA GLU A 199 -5.55 -1.37 -21.08
C GLU A 199 -6.25 -1.64 -19.74
N MET A 200 -5.48 -1.81 -18.67
CA MET A 200 -6.01 -1.94 -17.31
C MET A 200 -6.74 -0.68 -16.86
N ALA A 201 -6.18 0.51 -17.14
CA ALA A 201 -6.80 1.80 -16.85
C ALA A 201 -8.14 1.95 -17.56
N THR A 202 -8.21 1.59 -18.84
CA THR A 202 -9.43 1.65 -19.65
C THR A 202 -10.53 0.76 -19.06
N ASN A 203 -10.20 -0.49 -18.77
CA ASN A 203 -11.14 -1.44 -18.17
C ASN A 203 -11.57 -1.00 -16.76
N TRP A 204 -10.64 -0.53 -15.95
CA TRP A 204 -10.93 0.02 -14.62
C TRP A 204 -11.93 1.17 -14.70
N LEU A 205 -11.69 2.16 -15.56
CA LEU A 205 -12.56 3.33 -15.71
C LEU A 205 -13.95 2.94 -16.23
N ASN A 206 -14.03 1.99 -17.17
CA ASN A 206 -15.30 1.46 -17.67
C ASN A 206 -16.09 0.77 -16.56
N GLN A 207 -15.43 -0.02 -15.71
CA GLN A 207 -16.10 -0.64 -14.57
C GLN A 207 -16.48 0.38 -13.48
N GLN A 208 -15.65 1.40 -13.26
CA GLN A 208 -15.90 2.46 -12.29
C GLN A 208 -17.10 3.34 -12.70
N LYS A 209 -17.36 3.53 -14.00
CA LYS A 209 -18.60 4.19 -14.48
C LYS A 209 -19.85 3.41 -14.06
N LYS A 210 -19.82 2.08 -14.14
CA LYS A 210 -20.91 1.20 -13.71
C LYS A 210 -21.02 1.12 -12.18
N ASN A 211 -19.89 1.25 -11.49
CA ASN A 211 -19.78 1.14 -10.04
C ASN A 211 -19.01 2.33 -9.46
N PRO A 212 -19.66 3.49 -9.28
CA PRO A 212 -19.01 4.68 -8.76
C PRO A 212 -18.36 4.47 -7.37
N PRO A 213 -17.23 5.11 -7.06
CA PRO A 213 -16.54 4.95 -5.78
C PRO A 213 -17.38 5.37 -4.57
N THR A 214 -17.56 4.46 -3.61
CA THR A 214 -18.21 4.76 -2.31
C THR A 214 -17.19 4.76 -1.18
N LEU A 215 -16.43 5.85 -1.04
CA LEU A 215 -15.24 5.97 -0.18
C LEU A 215 -15.51 6.64 1.18
N SER A 216 -16.72 6.46 1.73
CA SER A 216 -17.14 7.14 2.97
C SER A 216 -16.72 6.40 4.24
N THR A 217 -16.65 5.07 4.19
CA THR A 217 -16.36 4.19 5.33
C THR A 217 -15.57 2.97 4.86
N ARG A 218 -15.04 2.18 5.80
CA ARG A 218 -14.46 0.86 5.49
C ARG A 218 -15.47 -0.02 4.74
N GLN A 219 -16.70 -0.12 5.24
CA GLN A 219 -17.72 -1.01 4.68
C GLN A 219 -18.08 -0.59 3.24
N SER A 220 -18.37 0.68 3.02
CA SER A 220 -18.71 1.18 1.69
C SER A 220 -17.52 1.07 0.72
N SER A 221 -16.28 1.31 1.18
CA SER A 221 -15.08 1.18 0.34
C SER A 221 -14.83 -0.26 -0.08
N LEU A 222 -14.95 -1.22 0.86
CA LEU A 222 -14.81 -2.65 0.57
C LEU A 222 -15.91 -3.16 -0.35
N ALA A 223 -17.16 -2.73 -0.13
CA ALA A 223 -18.28 -3.13 -0.98
C ALA A 223 -18.10 -2.61 -2.42
N TRP A 224 -17.66 -1.37 -2.59
CA TRP A 224 -17.32 -0.83 -3.90
C TRP A 224 -16.20 -1.62 -4.58
N LEU A 225 -15.08 -1.84 -3.89
CA LEU A 225 -13.94 -2.55 -4.45
C LEU A 225 -14.28 -4.01 -4.80
N TRP A 226 -15.15 -4.65 -4.02
CA TRP A 226 -15.68 -5.97 -4.36
C TRP A 226 -16.49 -5.95 -5.65
N ARG A 227 -17.41 -5.00 -5.85
CA ARG A 227 -18.16 -4.85 -7.11
C ARG A 227 -17.25 -4.53 -8.31
N MET A 228 -16.21 -3.72 -8.08
CA MET A 228 -15.17 -3.46 -9.09
C MET A 228 -14.52 -4.77 -9.52
N ARG A 229 -14.05 -5.58 -8.56
CA ARG A 229 -13.42 -6.87 -8.87
C ARG A 229 -14.38 -7.84 -9.57
N CYS A 230 -15.64 -7.95 -9.15
CA CYS A 230 -16.61 -8.83 -9.79
C CYS A 230 -16.81 -8.55 -11.29
N GLY A 231 -16.62 -7.31 -11.75
CA GLY A 231 -16.71 -6.99 -13.18
C GLY A 231 -15.37 -6.89 -13.91
N LEU A 232 -14.25 -6.93 -13.20
CA LEU A 232 -12.89 -6.89 -13.79
C LEU A 232 -12.20 -8.25 -13.80
N ASP A 233 -12.63 -9.18 -12.96
CA ASP A 233 -12.07 -10.52 -12.80
C ASP A 233 -13.20 -11.53 -12.99
N VAL A 234 -13.32 -12.09 -14.20
CA VAL A 234 -14.42 -12.99 -14.57
C VAL A 234 -14.43 -14.28 -13.76
N HIS A 235 -13.26 -14.69 -13.25
CA HIS A 235 -13.09 -15.89 -12.42
C HIS A 235 -13.35 -15.62 -10.94
N PHE A 236 -13.45 -14.36 -10.53
CA PHE A 236 -13.75 -14.00 -9.15
C PHE A 236 -15.22 -14.22 -8.80
N LYS A 237 -15.49 -15.29 -8.04
CA LYS A 237 -16.83 -15.66 -7.55
C LYS A 237 -16.97 -15.61 -6.02
N ASP A 238 -15.94 -15.16 -5.32
CA ASP A 238 -15.95 -15.12 -3.85
C ASP A 238 -17.05 -14.17 -3.33
N PRO A 239 -17.94 -14.64 -2.44
CA PRO A 239 -18.94 -13.78 -1.81
C PRO A 239 -18.29 -12.62 -1.04
N TYR A 240 -18.95 -11.45 -1.03
CA TYR A 240 -18.48 -10.27 -0.31
C TYR A 240 -18.13 -10.55 1.16
N THR A 241 -18.94 -11.36 1.84
CA THR A 241 -18.74 -11.73 3.25
C THR A 241 -17.47 -12.58 3.43
N THR A 242 -17.15 -13.46 2.49
CA THR A 242 -15.92 -14.28 2.50
C THR A 242 -14.69 -13.39 2.38
N ILE A 243 -14.72 -12.39 1.50
CA ILE A 243 -13.63 -11.44 1.30
C ILE A 243 -13.41 -10.59 2.54
N CYS A 244 -14.48 -10.03 3.11
CA CYS A 244 -14.40 -9.28 4.37
C CYS A 244 -13.79 -10.12 5.50
N LYS A 245 -14.23 -11.37 5.67
CA LYS A 245 -13.68 -12.30 6.66
C LYS A 245 -12.20 -12.57 6.41
N LYS A 246 -11.82 -12.88 5.16
CA LYS A 246 -10.43 -13.15 4.76
C LYS A 246 -9.52 -11.97 5.10
N ILE A 247 -9.86 -10.75 4.67
CA ILE A 247 -9.03 -9.56 4.91
C ILE A 247 -8.90 -9.28 6.41
N ALA A 248 -10.01 -9.42 7.17
CA ALA A 248 -10.00 -9.20 8.62
C ALA A 248 -9.05 -10.14 9.37
N THR A 249 -8.78 -11.36 8.86
CA THR A 249 -7.81 -12.27 9.49
C THR A 249 -6.38 -11.72 9.54
N TYR A 250 -6.05 -10.82 8.60
CA TYR A 250 -4.77 -10.13 8.48
C TYR A 250 -4.76 -8.77 9.20
N SER A 251 -5.85 -8.38 9.85
CA SER A 251 -5.84 -7.22 10.73
C SER A 251 -4.77 -7.38 11.83
N SER A 252 -4.16 -6.26 12.20
CA SER A 252 -3.10 -6.21 13.20
C SER A 252 -3.43 -5.13 14.20
N ASP A 253 -3.12 -5.37 15.47
CA ASP A 253 -3.24 -4.43 16.59
C ASP A 253 -2.14 -3.36 16.63
N CYS A 254 -1.32 -3.22 15.58
CA CYS A 254 -0.20 -2.26 15.58
C CYS A 254 -0.63 -0.79 15.73
N GLY A 255 -1.88 -0.45 15.39
CA GLY A 255 -2.42 0.91 15.59
C GLY A 255 -2.57 1.31 17.05
N THR A 256 -2.80 0.33 17.94
CA THR A 256 -3.00 0.55 19.38
C THR A 256 -1.73 0.29 20.21
N LYS A 257 -0.72 -0.36 19.63
CA LYS A 257 0.56 -0.63 20.28
C LYS A 257 1.43 0.63 20.40
N LYS A 258 1.99 0.83 21.60
CA LYS A 258 3.01 1.85 21.91
C LYS A 258 4.39 1.48 21.39
N THR A 259 4.71 0.19 21.35
CA THR A 259 6.01 -0.35 20.91
C THR A 259 5.85 -1.25 19.69
N GLY A 260 6.87 -1.29 18.85
CA GLY A 260 6.88 -2.12 17.66
C GLY A 260 7.69 -1.49 16.54
N ILE A 261 8.04 -2.32 15.56
CA ILE A 261 8.91 -1.93 14.44
C ILE A 261 8.28 -2.19 13.08
N THR A 262 7.19 -2.97 13.06
CA THR A 262 6.38 -3.33 11.88
C THR A 262 4.98 -3.82 12.28
N CYS A 263 4.04 -3.87 11.34
CA CYS A 263 2.74 -4.50 11.54
C CYS A 263 2.79 -5.96 11.05
N ARG A 264 3.20 -6.90 11.91
CA ARG A 264 3.12 -8.35 11.66
C ARG A 264 2.33 -9.02 12.77
N LYS A 265 1.40 -9.90 12.41
CA LYS A 265 0.63 -10.66 13.38
C LYS A 265 1.52 -11.76 13.97
N HIS A 266 1.64 -11.79 15.29
CA HIS A 266 2.24 -12.94 15.97
C HIS A 266 1.26 -14.12 15.86
N LYS A 267 1.72 -15.25 15.33
CA LYS A 267 0.96 -16.50 15.45
C LYS A 267 1.08 -16.92 16.91
N SER A 268 0.01 -16.84 17.70
CA SER A 268 0.00 -17.58 18.95
C SER A 268 -0.10 -19.05 18.59
N HIS A 269 0.88 -19.84 19.00
CA HIS A 269 0.70 -21.29 19.05
C HIS A 269 -0.35 -21.54 20.12
N ARG A 270 -1.63 -21.65 19.74
CA ARG A 270 -2.63 -22.26 20.62
C ARG A 270 -2.22 -23.72 20.75
N SER A 271 -1.57 -24.06 21.86
CA SER A 271 -1.51 -25.44 22.35
C SER A 271 -2.95 -25.95 22.39
N LYS A 272 -3.28 -26.90 21.50
CA LYS A 272 -4.51 -27.67 21.63
C LYS A 272 -4.30 -28.59 22.82
N HIS A 273 -4.65 -28.16 24.03
CA HIS A 273 -4.92 -29.10 25.11
C HIS A 273 -6.20 -29.86 24.75
N THR A 274 -6.05 -30.96 24.02
CA THR A 274 -7.04 -32.02 23.94
C THR A 274 -7.17 -32.62 25.33
N LYS A 275 -8.22 -32.23 26.07
CA LYS A 275 -8.69 -33.01 27.23
C LYS A 275 -9.03 -34.40 26.73
N LYS A 276 -8.16 -35.39 27.00
CA LYS A 276 -8.53 -36.81 26.92
C LYS A 276 -9.71 -37.02 27.87
N ARG A 277 -10.91 -37.23 27.34
CA ARG A 277 -12.01 -37.83 28.09
C ARG A 277 -11.56 -39.24 28.47
N ARG A 278 -11.31 -39.47 29.77
CA ARG A 278 -11.27 -40.82 30.31
C ARG A 278 -12.70 -41.36 30.27
N HIS A 279 -12.95 -42.35 29.42
CA HIS A 279 -14.06 -43.28 29.62
C HIS A 279 -13.65 -44.23 30.74
N THR A 280 -14.32 -44.15 31.87
CA THR A 280 -14.37 -45.23 32.85
C THR A 280 -15.46 -46.21 32.41
N LEU A 281 -15.08 -47.48 32.34
CA LEU A 281 -15.97 -48.64 32.28
C LEU A 281 -16.78 -48.74 33.58
#